data_AF-A0A7K1XYP7-F1
#
_entry.id   AF-A0A7K1XYP7-F1
#
_cell.length_a   1.000
_cell.length_b   1.000
_cell.length_c   1.000
_cell.angle_alpha   90.00
_cell.angle_beta   90.00
_cell.angle_gamma   90.00
#
_symmetry.space_group_name_H-M   'P 1'
#
loop_
_entity.id
_entity.type
_entity.pdbx_description
1 polymer ?
#
loop_
_entity_poly.entity_id
_entity_poly.type
_entity_poly.pdbx_seq_one_letter_code
_entity_poly.pdbx_strand_id
1 'polypeptide(L)'
;MKTIHFLIGTALTAGVLSGCNSKEHKDADTDTVLTEEAVTGSDEPQITAGSYTDLNTGKQVYIVKDPETGYAMDSIARIPVELYIDNSGDTIYKTGVVVNNAVVRSDAGTWILDESKVKVDGDKIKIKDGDTKIKIDGDKMKVKEGDYKLKTDGDKSKEKDGDYKKKVDGEDSKVKTDEVKIKTEDGKTKVKPKD
;
A
#
# COMPACT_ATOMS: atom_id res chain seq x y z
N MET A 1 46.53 27.41 3.78
CA MET A 1 46.19 28.69 3.09
C MET A 1 45.13 28.34 2.04
N LYS A 2 43.92 28.88 1.98
CA LYS A 2 43.34 30.14 2.44
C LYS A 2 41.95 29.87 3.05
N THR A 3 41.71 30.49 4.19
CA THR A 3 40.41 30.74 4.81
C THR A 3 39.69 31.88 4.10
N ILE A 4 38.38 31.76 3.87
CA ILE A 4 37.52 32.91 3.61
C ILE A 4 36.32 32.84 4.55
N HIS A 5 36.30 33.80 5.46
CA HIS A 5 35.17 34.18 6.30
C HIS A 5 34.16 34.96 5.46
N PHE A 6 32.86 34.73 5.67
CA PHE A 6 31.87 35.79 5.52
C PHE A 6 30.86 35.68 6.66
N LEU A 7 30.60 36.83 7.27
CA LEU A 7 29.94 37.04 8.55
C LEU A 7 28.79 38.04 8.30
N ILE A 8 27.73 37.92 9.10
CA ILE A 8 26.71 38.94 9.45
C ILE A 8 25.45 39.01 8.59
N GLY A 9 24.30 38.96 9.26
CA GLY A 9 23.04 39.51 8.73
C GLY A 9 21.76 39.15 9.50
N THR A 10 21.67 39.47 10.79
CA THR A 10 20.45 39.36 11.60
C THR A 10 19.35 40.31 11.08
N ALA A 11 18.09 39.86 10.97
CA ALA A 11 16.92 40.75 10.97
C ALA A 11 15.72 40.06 11.64
N LEU A 12 15.41 40.53 12.85
CA LEU A 12 14.14 40.37 13.56
C LEU A 12 13.10 41.31 12.93
N THR A 13 11.91 40.82 12.61
CA THR A 13 10.70 41.64 12.55
C THR A 13 9.52 40.91 13.15
N ALA A 14 8.80 41.63 14.02
CA ALA A 14 7.69 41.19 14.83
C ALA A 14 6.34 41.43 14.12
N GLY A 15 5.40 40.52 14.38
CA GLY A 15 3.98 40.72 14.73
C GLY A 15 3.06 41.57 13.85
N VAL A 16 1.92 40.98 13.46
CA VAL A 16 0.59 41.61 13.65
C VAL A 16 -0.43 40.52 14.01
N LEU A 17 -1.07 40.69 15.17
CA LEU A 17 -2.33 40.03 15.52
C LEU A 17 -3.47 40.84 14.90
N SER A 18 -4.37 40.18 14.18
CA SER A 18 -5.70 40.71 13.86
C SER A 18 -6.74 39.68 14.28
N GLY A 19 -7.45 39.99 15.35
CA GLY A 19 -8.74 39.38 15.64
C GLY A 19 -9.85 40.16 14.93
N CYS A 20 -10.94 39.47 14.57
CA CYS A 20 -12.27 39.89 14.99
C CYS A 20 -13.31 38.79 14.78
N ASN A 21 -14.08 38.66 15.86
CA ASN A 21 -15.18 37.78 16.19
C ASN A 21 -16.44 38.09 15.35
N SER A 22 -17.24 37.08 14.99
CA SER A 22 -18.68 37.28 14.76
C SER A 22 -19.48 35.98 14.87
N LYS A 23 -20.22 35.92 15.98
CA LYS A 23 -21.57 35.38 16.19
C LYS A 23 -21.78 33.86 16.14
N GLU A 24 -22.08 33.34 17.32
CA GLU A 24 -22.98 32.21 17.54
C GLU A 24 -24.25 32.32 16.68
N HIS A 25 -24.62 31.22 16.03
CA HIS A 25 -26.00 30.79 15.95
C HIS A 25 -26.04 29.29 16.22
N LYS A 26 -26.83 28.91 17.22
CA LYS A 26 -27.28 27.54 17.44
C LYS A 26 -28.18 27.16 16.27
N ASP A 27 -28.04 25.94 15.77
CA ASP A 27 -29.13 24.97 15.68
C ASP A 27 -28.48 23.61 15.38
N ALA A 28 -28.56 22.73 16.38
CA ALA A 28 -28.24 21.33 16.24
C ALA A 28 -29.45 20.68 15.56
N ASP A 29 -29.34 20.47 14.25
CA ASP A 29 -30.22 19.55 13.55
C ASP A 29 -29.37 18.49 12.83
N THR A 30 -29.96 17.31 12.81
CA THR A 30 -29.31 16.01 12.68
C THR A 30 -29.35 15.63 11.22
N ASP A 31 -28.22 15.75 10.52
CA ASP A 31 -27.99 14.92 9.34
C ASP A 31 -26.48 14.84 9.07
N THR A 32 -25.82 14.00 9.88
CA THR A 32 -24.50 13.48 9.51
C THR A 32 -24.72 12.53 8.33
N VAL A 33 -24.80 13.11 7.14
CA VAL A 33 -24.53 12.39 5.90
C VAL A 33 -23.10 11.90 6.02
N LEU A 34 -22.96 10.65 6.44
CA LEU A 34 -21.73 9.89 6.29
C LEU A 34 -21.44 9.84 4.80
N THR A 35 -20.63 10.81 4.36
CA THR A 35 -19.83 10.69 3.16
C THR A 35 -18.82 9.59 3.47
N GLU A 36 -19.24 8.34 3.30
CA GLU A 36 -18.33 7.22 3.15
C GLU A 36 -17.61 7.46 1.83
N GLU A 37 -16.49 8.18 1.88
CA GLU A 37 -15.43 7.94 0.93
C GLU A 37 -15.11 6.46 1.04
N ALA A 38 -15.57 5.72 0.04
CA ALA A 38 -15.23 4.34 -0.14
C ALA A 38 -13.70 4.30 -0.25
N VAL A 39 -13.03 3.99 0.86
CA VAL A 39 -11.65 3.51 0.85
C VAL A 39 -11.69 2.14 0.18
N THR A 40 -11.78 2.16 -1.14
CA THR A 40 -11.49 1.03 -2.03
C THR A 40 -10.00 1.09 -2.34
N GLY A 41 -9.17 0.91 -1.32
CA GLY A 41 -7.78 0.52 -1.50
C GLY A 41 -7.76 -0.97 -1.78
N SER A 42 -7.79 -1.36 -3.06
CA SER A 42 -7.35 -2.70 -3.43
C SER A 42 -5.83 -2.70 -3.32
N ASP A 43 -5.29 -3.07 -2.14
CA ASP A 43 -3.86 -3.29 -1.93
C ASP A 43 -3.39 -4.57 -2.65
N GLU A 44 -3.72 -4.70 -3.93
CA GLU A 44 -3.09 -5.68 -4.80
C GLU A 44 -1.70 -5.15 -5.19
N PRO A 45 -0.70 -6.03 -5.39
CA PRO A 45 0.59 -5.61 -5.89
C PRO A 45 0.44 -5.07 -7.31
N GLN A 46 0.53 -3.76 -7.46
CA GLN A 46 0.43 -3.06 -8.74
C GLN A 46 1.78 -2.43 -9.09
N ILE A 47 2.30 -2.74 -10.28
CA ILE A 47 3.44 -2.00 -10.83
C ILE A 47 2.93 -0.64 -11.26
N THR A 48 3.27 0.37 -10.47
CA THR A 48 2.95 1.76 -10.78
C THR A 48 4.05 2.34 -11.64
N ALA A 49 3.68 3.01 -12.74
CA ALA A 49 4.66 3.67 -13.58
C ALA A 49 5.24 4.90 -12.87
N GLY A 50 6.56 5.06 -12.89
CA GLY A 50 7.19 6.16 -12.16
C GLY A 50 8.70 6.06 -12.07
N SER A 51 9.31 6.99 -11.34
CA SER A 51 10.76 6.96 -11.06
C SER A 51 11.06 6.17 -9.79
N TYR A 52 12.02 5.27 -9.89
CA TYR A 52 12.47 4.37 -8.84
C TYR A 52 14.00 4.27 -8.84
N THR A 53 14.57 3.67 -7.81
CA THR A 53 16.00 3.33 -7.77
C THR A 53 16.19 1.83 -7.98
N ASP A 54 16.93 1.43 -9.01
CA ASP A 54 17.35 0.03 -9.18
C ASP A 54 18.29 -0.34 -8.04
N LEU A 55 17.94 -1.37 -7.27
CA LEU A 55 18.64 -1.74 -6.04
C LEU A 55 20.07 -2.27 -6.31
N ASN A 56 20.30 -2.87 -7.48
CA ASN A 56 21.56 -3.49 -7.83
C ASN A 56 22.56 -2.51 -8.43
N THR A 57 22.06 -1.51 -9.15
CA THR A 57 22.92 -0.51 -9.80
C THR A 57 22.98 0.82 -9.04
N GLY A 58 22.02 1.08 -8.14
CA GLY A 58 21.85 2.35 -7.45
C GLY A 58 21.43 3.50 -8.37
N LYS A 59 21.04 3.21 -9.62
CA LYS A 59 20.66 4.22 -10.61
C LYS A 59 19.17 4.49 -10.54
N GLN A 60 18.79 5.74 -10.83
CA GLN A 60 17.40 6.07 -11.08
C GLN A 60 16.93 5.45 -12.40
N VAL A 61 15.77 4.82 -12.38
CA VAL A 61 15.13 4.15 -13.51
C VAL A 61 13.67 4.56 -13.58
N TYR A 62 13.11 4.65 -14.79
CA TYR A 62 11.68 4.89 -14.96
C TYR A 62 10.98 3.57 -15.25
N ILE A 63 10.27 3.06 -14.25
CA ILE A 63 9.60 1.76 -14.30
C ILE A 63 8.28 1.88 -15.04
N VAL A 64 8.02 0.90 -15.91
CA VAL A 64 6.71 0.64 -16.53
C VAL A 64 6.41 -0.85 -16.45
N LYS A 65 5.12 -1.21 -16.46
CA LYS A 65 4.70 -2.61 -16.57
C LYS A 65 4.80 -3.07 -18.03
N ASP A 66 5.50 -4.17 -18.25
CA ASP A 66 5.54 -4.85 -19.54
C ASP A 66 4.17 -5.47 -19.86
N PRO A 67 3.57 -5.23 -21.04
CA PRO A 67 2.27 -5.79 -21.38
C PRO A 67 2.31 -7.30 -21.66
N GLU A 68 3.48 -7.85 -22.03
CA GLU A 68 3.60 -9.29 -22.37
C GLU A 68 3.82 -10.14 -21.13
N THR A 69 4.77 -9.75 -20.28
CA THR A 69 5.17 -10.50 -19.08
C THR A 69 4.53 -10.00 -17.79
N GLY A 70 4.04 -8.77 -17.78
CA GLY A 70 3.55 -8.11 -16.58
C GLY A 70 4.66 -7.67 -15.62
N TYR A 71 5.93 -7.74 -16.01
CA TYR A 71 7.06 -7.37 -15.15
C TYR A 71 7.40 -5.88 -15.20
N ALA A 72 8.05 -5.40 -14.16
CA ALA A 72 8.61 -4.07 -14.06
C ALA A 72 9.83 -3.96 -14.98
N MET A 73 9.78 -3.01 -15.90
CA MET A 73 10.81 -2.76 -16.90
C MET A 73 11.32 -1.34 -16.79
N ASP A 74 12.62 -1.14 -17.03
CA ASP A 74 13.13 0.18 -17.36
C ASP A 74 12.60 0.58 -18.74
N SER A 75 11.80 1.65 -18.78
CA SER A 75 11.19 2.16 -20.00
C SER A 75 12.20 2.56 -21.09
N ILE A 76 13.43 2.92 -20.70
CA ILE A 76 14.49 3.35 -21.61
C ILE A 76 15.25 2.13 -22.14
N ALA A 77 15.85 1.35 -21.23
CA ALA A 77 16.67 0.21 -21.61
C ALA A 77 15.85 -0.99 -22.10
N ARG A 78 14.53 -1.02 -21.83
CA ARG A 78 13.63 -2.13 -22.14
C ARG A 78 14.13 -3.46 -21.59
N ILE A 79 14.67 -3.42 -20.38
CA ILE A 79 15.11 -4.59 -19.62
C ILE A 79 14.31 -4.71 -18.31
N PRO A 80 14.03 -5.94 -17.83
CA PRO A 80 13.39 -6.13 -16.55
C PRO A 80 14.27 -5.61 -15.42
N VAL A 81 13.65 -4.95 -14.44
CA VAL A 81 14.30 -4.50 -13.21
C VAL A 81 13.86 -5.42 -12.08
N GLU A 82 14.78 -6.27 -11.63
CA GLU A 82 14.48 -7.38 -10.72
C GLU A 82 14.05 -6.90 -9.32
N LEU A 83 14.78 -5.93 -8.76
CA LEU A 83 14.55 -5.33 -7.46
C LEU A 83 14.77 -3.82 -7.55
N TYR A 84 13.81 -3.05 -7.07
CA TYR A 84 13.86 -1.59 -7.09
C TYR A 84 13.27 -1.01 -5.81
N ILE A 85 13.62 0.23 -5.50
CA ILE A 85 13.15 0.95 -4.32
C ILE A 85 12.30 2.15 -4.74
N ASP A 86 11.16 2.32 -4.09
CA ASP A 86 10.29 3.48 -4.24
C ASP A 86 10.75 4.69 -3.40
N ASN A 87 9.99 5.79 -3.44
CA ASN A 87 10.32 6.98 -2.65
C ASN A 87 10.10 6.79 -1.14
N SER A 88 9.33 5.78 -0.74
CA SER A 88 9.06 5.41 0.66
C SER A 88 10.20 4.59 1.27
N GLY A 89 11.07 4.03 0.43
CA GLY A 89 12.13 3.12 0.84
C GLY A 89 11.74 1.64 0.77
N ASP A 90 10.55 1.32 0.24
CA ASP A 90 10.09 -0.04 0.07
C ASP A 90 10.82 -0.70 -1.10
N THR A 91 11.39 -1.88 -0.85
CA THR A 91 11.98 -2.75 -1.85
C THR A 91 10.88 -3.55 -2.53
N ILE A 92 10.81 -3.44 -3.85
CA ILE A 92 9.77 -4.04 -4.68
C ILE A 92 10.43 -4.99 -5.67
N TYR A 93 9.87 -6.18 -5.80
CA TYR A 93 10.29 -7.18 -6.78
C TYR A 93 9.68 -6.88 -8.16
N LYS A 94 10.27 -7.42 -9.24
CA LYS A 94 9.80 -7.19 -10.62
C LYS A 94 8.32 -7.40 -10.88
N THR A 95 7.61 -8.14 -10.03
CA THR A 95 6.16 -8.34 -10.12
C THR A 95 5.32 -7.27 -9.41
N GLY A 96 5.93 -6.23 -8.83
CA GLY A 96 5.24 -5.19 -8.05
C GLY A 96 5.01 -5.54 -6.58
N VAL A 97 5.63 -6.60 -6.07
CA VAL A 97 5.43 -7.09 -4.70
C VAL A 97 6.48 -6.51 -3.78
N VAL A 98 6.05 -5.92 -2.66
CA VAL A 98 6.96 -5.42 -1.61
C VAL A 98 7.65 -6.58 -0.88
N VAL A 99 8.98 -6.50 -0.72
CA VAL A 99 9.88 -7.56 -0.24
C VAL A 99 10.95 -7.06 0.75
N ASN A 100 10.70 -5.97 1.49
CA ASN A 100 11.67 -5.29 2.39
C ASN A 100 12.55 -6.21 3.25
N ASN A 101 11.97 -7.23 3.89
CA ASN A 101 12.69 -8.14 4.79
C ASN A 101 13.08 -9.47 4.14
N ALA A 102 12.95 -9.56 2.83
CA ALA A 102 13.09 -10.80 2.06
C ALA A 102 14.11 -10.66 0.92
N VAL A 103 15.06 -9.73 1.09
CA VAL A 103 16.21 -9.54 0.21
C VAL A 103 17.52 -9.75 0.97
N VAL A 104 18.50 -10.34 0.32
CA VAL A 104 19.85 -10.58 0.84
C VAL A 104 20.89 -10.17 -0.19
N ARG A 105 22.08 -9.80 0.27
CA ARG A 105 23.21 -9.53 -0.61
C ARG A 105 23.97 -10.81 -0.90
N SER A 106 24.05 -11.17 -2.17
CA SER A 106 24.86 -12.29 -2.67
C SER A 106 26.37 -12.02 -2.51
N ASP A 107 27.17 -13.09 -2.63
CA ASP A 107 28.63 -13.00 -2.62
C ASP A 107 29.18 -12.13 -3.78
N ALA A 108 28.45 -12.04 -4.88
CA ALA A 108 28.76 -11.16 -6.02
C ALA A 108 28.46 -9.67 -5.75
N GLY A 109 27.91 -9.35 -4.58
CA GLY A 109 27.56 -7.98 -4.18
C GLY A 109 26.20 -7.51 -4.69
N THR A 110 25.47 -8.33 -5.45
CA THR A 110 24.13 -8.10 -5.98
C THR A 110 23.07 -8.45 -4.95
N TRP A 111 22.01 -7.66 -4.86
CA TRP A 111 20.81 -7.95 -4.07
C TRP A 111 19.93 -8.95 -4.81
N ILE A 112 19.51 -9.98 -4.08
CA ILE A 112 18.65 -11.05 -4.55
C ILE A 112 17.55 -11.31 -3.51
N LEU A 113 16.50 -12.02 -3.90
CA LEU A 113 15.52 -12.50 -2.94
C LEU A 113 16.14 -13.55 -2.01
N ASP A 114 15.77 -13.50 -0.74
CA ASP A 114 16.08 -14.57 0.22
C ASP A 114 15.18 -15.77 -0.07
N GLU A 115 15.72 -16.80 -0.72
CA GLU A 115 15.00 -18.02 -1.09
C GLU A 115 14.45 -18.81 0.12
N SER A 116 14.95 -18.54 1.34
CA SER A 116 14.40 -19.13 2.56
C SER A 116 13.06 -18.50 2.93
N LYS A 117 12.83 -17.24 2.55
CA LYS A 117 11.64 -16.44 2.83
C LYS A 117 10.70 -16.33 1.64
N VAL A 118 11.25 -16.22 0.43
CA VAL A 118 10.49 -16.03 -0.82
C VAL A 118 10.61 -17.25 -1.70
N LYS A 119 9.46 -17.74 -2.18
CA LYS A 119 9.40 -18.73 -3.25
C LYS A 119 8.65 -18.15 -4.43
N VAL A 120 9.28 -18.20 -5.60
CA VAL A 120 8.71 -17.77 -6.87
C VAL A 120 8.57 -19.01 -7.76
N ASP A 121 7.40 -19.22 -8.33
CA ASP A 121 7.07 -20.32 -9.25
C ASP A 121 6.17 -19.79 -10.37
N GLY A 122 6.78 -19.32 -11.46
CA GLY A 122 6.09 -18.53 -12.47
C GLY A 122 5.49 -17.26 -11.85
N ASP A 123 4.17 -17.09 -12.00
CA ASP A 123 3.42 -15.95 -11.47
C ASP A 123 3.05 -16.11 -9.98
N LYS A 124 3.39 -17.25 -9.37
CA LYS A 124 3.11 -17.51 -7.95
C LYS A 124 4.24 -17.01 -7.10
N ILE A 125 3.92 -16.16 -6.14
CA ILE A 125 4.88 -15.67 -5.15
C ILE A 125 4.37 -16.01 -3.76
N LYS A 126 5.26 -16.52 -2.93
CA LYS A 126 4.98 -16.80 -1.53
C LYS A 126 6.10 -16.23 -0.68
N ILE A 127 5.74 -15.29 0.19
CA ILE A 127 6.64 -14.67 1.15
C ILE A 127 6.26 -15.15 2.55
N LYS A 128 7.26 -15.49 3.34
CA LYS A 128 7.14 -15.77 4.77
C LYS A 128 8.18 -14.95 5.51
N ASP A 129 7.73 -14.15 6.44
CA ASP A 129 8.61 -13.40 7.35
C ASP A 129 7.96 -13.36 8.73
N GLY A 130 8.55 -14.05 9.70
CA GLY A 130 7.94 -14.25 11.02
C GLY A 130 6.51 -14.82 10.94
N ASP A 131 5.56 -14.10 11.52
CA ASP A 131 4.13 -14.44 11.50
C ASP A 131 3.39 -13.98 10.23
N THR A 132 4.06 -13.19 9.39
CA THR A 132 3.52 -12.66 8.14
C THR A 132 3.71 -13.64 7.00
N LYS A 133 2.64 -13.86 6.25
CA LYS A 133 2.61 -14.75 5.11
C LYS A 133 1.78 -14.16 3.98
N ILE A 134 2.48 -13.84 2.89
CA ILE A 134 1.88 -13.33 1.66
C ILE A 134 1.89 -14.46 0.63
N LYS A 135 0.79 -14.61 -0.10
CA LYS A 135 0.67 -15.48 -1.26
C LYS A 135 0.01 -14.71 -2.38
N ILE A 136 0.62 -14.73 -3.55
CA ILE A 136 0.13 -14.13 -4.78
C ILE A 136 0.11 -15.22 -5.85
N ASP A 137 -0.95 -15.26 -6.63
CA ASP A 137 -1.20 -16.22 -7.72
C ASP A 137 -2.03 -15.53 -8.80
N GLY A 138 -1.36 -14.84 -9.73
CA GLY A 138 -2.00 -13.91 -10.66
C GLY A 138 -2.74 -12.80 -9.90
N ASP A 139 -4.02 -12.60 -10.22
CA ASP A 139 -4.90 -11.60 -9.59
C ASP A 139 -5.38 -11.99 -8.18
N LYS A 140 -4.93 -13.15 -7.65
CA LYS A 140 -5.28 -13.57 -6.29
C LYS A 140 -4.19 -13.19 -5.32
N MET A 141 -4.57 -12.43 -4.30
CA MET A 141 -3.69 -12.13 -3.17
C MET A 141 -4.26 -12.68 -1.88
N LYS A 142 -3.36 -13.13 -0.99
CA LYS A 142 -3.70 -13.48 0.38
C LYS A 142 -2.59 -13.05 1.31
N VAL A 143 -2.93 -12.19 2.26
CA VAL A 143 -2.07 -11.79 3.38
C VAL A 143 -2.59 -12.46 4.64
N LYS A 144 -1.68 -12.91 5.49
CA LYS A 144 -1.98 -13.32 6.85
C LYS A 144 -0.88 -12.79 7.77
N GLU A 145 -1.27 -12.13 8.84
CA GLU A 145 -0.37 -11.62 9.87
C GLU A 145 -1.10 -11.73 11.22
N GLY A 146 -0.63 -12.62 12.10
CA GLY A 146 -1.35 -12.95 13.33
C GLY A 146 -2.81 -13.37 13.07
N ASP A 147 -3.75 -12.60 13.64
CA ASP A 147 -5.20 -12.76 13.47
C ASP A 147 -5.77 -12.05 12.23
N TYR A 148 -5.01 -11.10 11.67
CA TYR A 148 -5.34 -10.39 10.46
C TYR A 148 -5.21 -11.32 9.23
N LYS A 149 -6.17 -11.18 8.33
CA LYS A 149 -6.20 -11.93 7.08
C LYS A 149 -6.95 -11.19 6.00
N LEU A 150 -6.22 -10.82 4.95
CA LEU A 150 -6.77 -10.29 3.72
C LEU A 150 -6.76 -11.36 2.62
N LYS A 151 -7.79 -11.36 1.79
CA LYS A 151 -7.85 -12.09 0.53
C LYS A 151 -8.47 -11.20 -0.51
N THR A 152 -7.85 -11.12 -1.68
CA THR A 152 -8.38 -10.41 -2.85
C THR A 152 -8.33 -11.36 -4.05
N ASP A 153 -9.33 -11.28 -4.92
CA ASP A 153 -9.47 -12.05 -6.16
C ASP A 153 -10.31 -11.21 -7.12
N GLY A 154 -9.66 -10.29 -7.85
CA GLY A 154 -10.32 -9.27 -8.67
C GLY A 154 -11.25 -8.39 -7.83
N ASP A 155 -12.51 -8.24 -8.25
CA ASP A 155 -13.51 -7.39 -7.58
C ASP A 155 -14.00 -7.94 -6.22
N LYS A 156 -13.46 -9.07 -5.77
CA LYS A 156 -13.83 -9.70 -4.50
C LYS A 156 -12.73 -9.50 -3.47
N SER A 157 -13.10 -8.97 -2.31
CA SER A 157 -12.20 -8.90 -1.17
C SER A 157 -12.83 -9.50 0.08
N LYS A 158 -11.99 -10.08 0.93
CA LYS A 158 -12.37 -10.56 2.24
C LYS A 158 -11.29 -10.23 3.24
N GLU A 159 -11.69 -9.45 4.23
CA GLU A 159 -10.87 -9.04 5.35
C GLU A 159 -11.41 -9.72 6.62
N LYS A 160 -10.49 -10.15 7.47
CA LYS A 160 -10.79 -10.61 8.81
C LYS A 160 -9.72 -10.05 9.74
N ASP A 161 -10.16 -9.46 10.85
CA ASP A 161 -9.31 -9.10 11.96
C ASP A 161 -10.05 -9.42 13.26
N GLY A 162 -9.54 -10.38 14.05
CA GLY A 162 -10.27 -10.94 15.20
C GLY A 162 -11.70 -11.34 14.84
N ASP A 163 -12.66 -10.65 15.47
CA ASP A 163 -14.09 -10.86 15.24
C ASP A 163 -14.67 -10.10 14.05
N TYR A 164 -14.04 -8.99 13.68
CA TYR A 164 -14.35 -8.22 12.49
C TYR A 164 -14.15 -9.05 11.22
N LYS A 165 -15.16 -9.03 10.34
CA LYS A 165 -15.11 -9.65 9.01
C LYS A 165 -15.82 -8.77 8.00
N LYS A 166 -15.12 -8.33 6.97
CA LYS A 166 -15.69 -7.66 5.80
C LYS A 166 -15.56 -8.57 4.59
N LYS A 167 -16.62 -8.67 3.79
CA LYS A 167 -16.60 -9.28 2.46
C LYS A 167 -17.19 -8.27 1.48
N VAL A 168 -16.50 -8.01 0.39
CA VAL A 168 -16.96 -7.22 -0.75
C VAL A 168 -16.98 -8.12 -1.98
N ASP A 169 -18.00 -7.97 -2.82
CA ASP A 169 -18.22 -8.74 -4.04
C ASP A 169 -18.93 -7.83 -5.05
N GLY A 170 -18.16 -7.02 -5.78
CA GLY A 170 -18.73 -5.94 -6.59
C GLY A 170 -19.49 -4.90 -5.73
N GLU A 171 -20.76 -4.66 -6.05
CA GLU A 171 -21.63 -3.73 -5.30
C GLU A 171 -22.15 -4.32 -3.97
N ASP A 172 -22.04 -5.65 -3.79
CA ASP A 172 -22.49 -6.32 -2.59
C ASP A 172 -21.43 -6.26 -1.49
N SER A 173 -21.86 -5.99 -0.27
CA SER A 173 -20.96 -5.99 0.88
C SER A 173 -21.59 -6.59 2.13
N LYS A 174 -20.72 -7.12 2.98
CA LYS A 174 -21.13 -7.73 4.24
C LYS A 174 -20.09 -7.47 5.31
N VAL A 175 -20.49 -6.77 6.35
CA VAL A 175 -19.68 -6.51 7.54
C VAL A 175 -20.27 -7.30 8.70
N LYS A 176 -19.42 -7.98 9.45
CA LYS A 176 -19.76 -8.64 10.72
C LYS A 176 -18.79 -8.18 11.78
N THR A 177 -19.32 -7.68 12.88
CA THR A 177 -18.62 -7.55 14.16
C THR A 177 -19.19 -8.60 15.12
N ASP A 178 -18.91 -8.51 16.42
CA ASP A 178 -19.59 -9.34 17.42
C ASP A 178 -21.02 -8.94 17.67
N GLU A 179 -21.31 -7.65 17.57
CA GLU A 179 -22.63 -7.10 17.91
C GLU A 179 -23.57 -7.09 16.71
N VAL A 180 -23.03 -6.85 15.51
CA VAL A 180 -23.86 -6.53 14.35
C VAL A 180 -23.40 -7.23 13.09
N LYS A 181 -24.38 -7.51 12.23
CA LYS A 181 -24.19 -7.95 10.86
C LYS A 181 -24.92 -6.98 9.93
N ILE A 182 -24.13 -6.30 9.11
CA ILE A 182 -24.60 -5.40 8.06
C ILE A 182 -24.44 -6.13 6.72
N LYS A 183 -25.47 -6.10 5.89
CA LYS A 183 -25.48 -6.66 4.53
C LYS A 183 -26.02 -5.63 3.57
N THR A 184 -25.29 -5.33 2.52
CA THR A 184 -25.74 -4.53 1.40
C THR A 184 -25.82 -5.45 0.18
N GLU A 185 -27.01 -5.57 -0.40
CA GLU A 185 -27.30 -6.38 -1.59
C GLU A 185 -28.16 -5.52 -2.53
N ASP A 186 -27.75 -5.32 -3.79
CA ASP A 186 -28.47 -4.49 -4.78
C ASP A 186 -28.80 -3.06 -4.26
N GLY A 187 -27.84 -2.42 -3.61
CA GLY A 187 -28.02 -1.08 -3.00
C GLY A 187 -28.93 -1.04 -1.76
N LYS A 188 -29.42 -2.19 -1.28
CA LYS A 188 -30.28 -2.28 -0.09
C LYS A 188 -29.50 -2.76 1.12
N THR A 189 -29.43 -1.92 2.15
CA THR A 189 -28.74 -2.24 3.41
C THR A 189 -29.70 -2.86 4.43
N LYS A 190 -29.29 -3.98 5.02
CA LYS A 190 -29.98 -4.69 6.11
C LYS A 190 -29.03 -4.82 7.30
N VAL A 191 -29.45 -4.33 8.45
CA VAL A 191 -28.74 -4.43 9.72
C VAL A 191 -29.42 -5.47 10.61
N LYS A 192 -28.66 -6.39 11.19
CA LYS A 192 -29.16 -7.39 12.14
C LYS A 192 -28.23 -7.47 13.35
N PRO A 193 -28.75 -7.47 14.59
CA PRO A 193 -27.94 -7.82 15.75
C PRO A 193 -27.44 -9.26 15.59
N LYS A 194 -26.31 -9.56 16.23
CA LYS A 194 -25.80 -10.90 16.41
C LYS A 194 -26.19 -11.35 17.83
N ASP A 195 -26.96 -12.43 17.88
CA ASP A 195 -27.28 -13.14 19.12
C ASP A 195 -26.07 -13.92 19.65
#